data_AF-A0A2Z6E6L6-F1
#
_entry.id   AF-A0A2Z6E6L6-F1
#
_cell.length_a   1.000
_cell.length_b   1.000
_cell.length_c   1.000
_cell.angle_alpha   90.00
_cell.angle_beta   90.00
_cell.angle_gamma   90.00
#
_symmetry.space_group_name_H-M   'P 1'
#
loop_
_entity.id
_entity.type
_entity.pdbx_description
1 polymer ?
#
loop_
_entity_poly.entity_id
_entity_poly.type
_entity_poly.pdbx_seq_one_letter_code
_entity_poly.pdbx_strand_id
1 'polypeptide(L)'
;MSAADRRRRPALARLGLILGGACLLAACQQRETRPTPRLADLEAAAGAPVKQFRLDHPLWSWEAIDRDHLLVYTKPGQAWLLDVPGCTALPFASAIAITSQLDQVTVGYDRVITGRRDFPCIITRIRPLDPRRLPAAQPRPQASMASPES
;
A
#
# COMPACT_ATOMS: atom_id res chain seq x y z
N MET A 1 55.06 -40.99 -21.02
CA MET A 1 56.42 -40.42 -21.04
C MET A 1 56.41 -39.21 -21.98
N SER A 2 57.01 -38.11 -21.52
CA SER A 2 57.31 -36.83 -22.21
C SER A 2 56.12 -35.90 -22.54
N ALA A 3 55.90 -34.78 -21.82
CA ALA A 3 56.71 -33.54 -21.71
C ALA A 3 56.64 -32.70 -23.01
N ALA A 4 56.46 -31.38 -23.03
CA ALA A 4 56.13 -30.35 -22.07
C ALA A 4 55.79 -29.10 -22.91
N ASP A 5 54.85 -28.29 -22.42
CA ASP A 5 54.66 -26.90 -22.84
C ASP A 5 55.95 -26.09 -22.63
N ARG A 6 56.39 -25.32 -23.64
CA ARG A 6 56.97 -23.99 -23.37
C ARG A 6 56.97 -23.06 -24.57
N ARG A 7 55.99 -22.14 -24.52
CA ARG A 7 55.95 -20.81 -25.15
C ARG A 7 57.33 -20.15 -25.36
N ARG A 8 57.50 -19.52 -26.52
CA ARG A 8 58.37 -18.35 -26.71
C ARG A 8 57.55 -17.22 -27.35
N ARG A 9 57.24 -16.21 -26.54
CA ARG A 9 56.90 -14.83 -26.94
C ARG A 9 58.21 -14.04 -26.81
N PRO A 10 58.56 -13.04 -27.65
CA PRO A 10 57.93 -11.71 -27.66
C PRO A 10 57.97 -11.11 -29.10
N ALA A 11 57.59 -9.89 -29.47
CA ALA A 11 57.32 -8.62 -28.83
C ALA A 11 56.33 -7.89 -29.77
N LEU A 12 55.27 -7.29 -29.25
CA LEU A 12 55.13 -5.83 -29.26
C LEU A 12 55.36 -5.19 -30.63
N ALA A 13 54.28 -4.79 -31.30
CA ALA A 13 54.10 -3.36 -31.61
C ALA A 13 52.78 -3.10 -32.34
N ARG A 14 51.90 -2.39 -31.63
CA ARG A 14 51.18 -1.21 -32.13
C ARG A 14 50.13 -1.40 -33.23
N LEU A 15 48.86 -1.30 -32.81
CA LEU A 15 47.79 -0.43 -33.34
C LEU A 15 46.48 -1.01 -32.80
N GLY A 16 45.76 -0.41 -31.86
CA GLY A 16 44.98 0.82 -32.00
C GLY A 16 43.60 0.48 -31.40
N LEU A 17 43.30 0.96 -30.19
CA LEU A 17 42.36 2.05 -29.95
C LEU A 17 40.89 1.57 -29.81
N ILE A 18 40.47 1.46 -28.54
CA ILE A 18 39.16 1.88 -27.97
C ILE A 18 37.88 1.34 -28.64
N LEU A 19 37.07 0.58 -27.87
CA LEU A 19 35.62 0.72 -27.66
C LEU A 19 35.18 -0.56 -26.91
N GLY A 20 34.86 -0.55 -25.62
CA GLY A 20 33.87 0.34 -25.02
C GLY A 20 32.44 -0.16 -25.25
N GLY A 21 32.18 -1.48 -25.15
CA GLY A 21 30.85 -2.06 -25.25
C GLY A 21 30.18 -2.18 -23.88
N ALA A 22 29.48 -1.11 -23.49
CA ALA A 22 28.82 -0.97 -22.20
C ALA A 22 27.75 -2.05 -21.95
N CYS A 23 27.87 -2.75 -20.83
CA CYS A 23 26.80 -3.56 -20.25
C CYS A 23 25.75 -2.60 -19.66
N LEU A 24 24.75 -2.20 -20.46
CA LEU A 24 23.61 -1.43 -19.98
C LEU A 24 22.63 -2.36 -19.26
N LEU A 25 22.92 -2.72 -18.01
CA LEU A 25 21.91 -3.24 -17.09
C LEU A 25 21.04 -2.06 -16.66
N ALA A 26 19.95 -1.82 -17.41
CA ALA A 26 18.88 -0.95 -16.95
C ALA A 26 18.19 -1.63 -15.76
N ALA A 27 18.67 -1.37 -14.55
CA ALA A 27 17.93 -1.70 -13.34
C ALA A 27 16.68 -0.81 -13.32
N CYS A 28 15.54 -1.36 -13.72
CA CYS A 28 14.23 -0.84 -13.32
C CYS A 28 14.14 -0.96 -11.79
N GLN A 29 14.71 0.01 -11.08
CA GLN A 29 14.43 0.22 -9.67
C GLN A 29 12.99 0.71 -9.61
N GLN A 30 12.04 -0.24 -9.51
CA GLN A 30 10.69 0.04 -9.09
C GLN A 30 10.84 0.85 -7.79
N ARG A 31 10.50 2.14 -7.80
CA ARG A 31 10.54 2.95 -6.58
C ARG A 31 9.43 2.44 -5.70
N GLU A 32 9.75 1.49 -4.84
CA GLU A 32 8.92 1.19 -3.68
C GLU A 32 8.90 2.46 -2.83
N THR A 33 7.74 3.12 -2.80
CA THR A 33 7.53 4.24 -1.88
C THR A 33 7.72 3.70 -0.48
N ARG A 34 8.75 4.19 0.23
CA ARG A 34 8.97 3.79 1.61
C ARG A 34 7.69 4.10 2.41
N PRO A 35 7.14 3.13 3.17
CA PRO A 35 5.96 3.38 3.99
C PRO A 35 6.23 4.51 4.99
N THR A 36 5.19 5.27 5.29
CA THR A 36 5.27 6.25 6.38
C THR A 36 5.50 5.51 7.70
N PRO A 37 6.14 6.14 8.71
CA PRO A 37 6.30 5.49 10.01
C PRO A 37 4.97 4.99 10.59
N ARG A 38 3.89 5.77 10.44
CA ARG A 38 2.55 5.39 10.90
C ARG A 38 2.01 4.16 10.17
N LEU A 39 2.19 4.08 8.84
CA LEU A 39 1.80 2.89 8.09
C LEU A 39 2.62 1.68 8.56
N ALA A 40 3.94 1.82 8.71
CA ALA A 40 4.80 0.72 9.15
C ALA A 40 4.38 0.17 10.53
N ASP A 41 4.03 1.03 11.48
CA ASP A 41 3.52 0.62 12.80
C ASP A 41 2.19 -0.15 12.70
N LEU A 42 1.27 0.32 11.85
CA LEU A 42 -0.01 -0.34 11.59
C LEU A 42 0.20 -1.70 10.93
N GLU A 43 1.06 -1.79 9.92
CA GLU A 43 1.36 -3.04 9.22
C GLU A 43 2.01 -4.08 10.13
N ALA A 44 2.91 -3.64 11.02
CA ALA A 44 3.53 -4.51 12.01
C ALA A 44 2.53 -5.05 13.05
N ALA A 45 1.50 -4.27 13.38
CA ALA A 45 0.44 -4.68 14.30
C ALA A 45 -0.70 -5.48 13.62
N ALA A 46 -0.71 -5.50 12.28
CA ALA A 46 -1.79 -6.10 11.51
C ALA A 46 -1.76 -7.63 11.57
N GLY A 47 -2.93 -8.24 11.71
CA GLY A 47 -3.10 -9.68 11.58
C GLY A 47 -2.97 -10.15 10.13
N ALA A 48 -3.08 -11.47 9.94
CA ALA A 48 -3.06 -12.07 8.62
C ALA A 48 -4.19 -11.50 7.72
N PRO A 49 -3.95 -11.30 6.41
CA PRO A 49 -4.98 -10.82 5.50
C PRO A 49 -6.22 -11.72 5.49
N VAL A 50 -7.40 -11.10 5.53
CA VAL A 50 -8.70 -11.78 5.46
C VAL A 50 -9.42 -11.41 4.16
N LYS A 51 -10.39 -12.25 3.76
CA LYS A 51 -11.16 -12.02 2.53
C LYS A 51 -12.24 -10.95 2.67
N GLN A 52 -12.79 -10.83 3.87
CA GLN A 52 -13.94 -9.98 4.15
C GLN A 52 -14.03 -9.61 5.63
N PHE A 53 -14.77 -8.54 5.93
CA PHE A 53 -15.17 -8.19 7.29
C PHE A 53 -16.61 -7.68 7.32
N ARG A 54 -17.20 -7.62 8.53
CA ARG A 54 -18.52 -7.02 8.71
C ARG A 54 -18.41 -5.53 8.99
N LEU A 55 -19.07 -4.72 8.18
CA LEU A 55 -19.16 -3.27 8.31
C LEU A 55 -20.43 -2.94 9.10
N ASP A 56 -20.27 -2.54 10.35
CA ASP A 56 -21.39 -2.06 11.15
C ASP A 56 -21.82 -0.67 10.64
N HIS A 57 -23.13 -0.46 10.49
CA HIS A 57 -23.71 0.82 10.08
C HIS A 57 -24.41 1.51 11.26
N PRO A 58 -24.18 2.82 11.48
CA PRO A 58 -23.29 3.69 10.72
C PRO A 58 -21.80 3.35 10.97
N LEU A 59 -20.94 3.69 10.00
CA LEU A 59 -19.49 3.54 10.15
C LEU A 59 -19.02 4.35 11.35
N TRP A 60 -18.33 3.71 12.30
CA TRP A 60 -17.98 4.34 13.57
C TRP A 60 -16.87 5.39 13.44
N SER A 61 -15.75 5.06 12.77
CA SER A 61 -14.71 6.04 12.44
C SER A 61 -13.79 5.51 11.33
N TRP A 62 -13.04 6.41 10.71
CA TRP A 62 -12.03 6.09 9.72
C TRP A 62 -10.88 7.11 9.74
N GLU A 63 -9.75 6.72 9.19
CA GLU A 63 -8.57 7.56 9.06
C GLU A 63 -7.83 7.24 7.75
N ALA A 64 -7.59 8.26 6.94
CA ALA A 64 -6.68 8.15 5.79
C ALA A 64 -5.23 8.09 6.30
N ILE A 65 -4.54 7.00 6.00
CA ILE A 65 -3.12 6.85 6.35
C ILE A 65 -2.25 7.47 5.26
N ASP A 66 -2.58 7.17 4.01
CA ASP A 66 -2.02 7.80 2.81
C ASP A 66 -3.03 7.69 1.65
N ARG A 67 -2.55 7.70 0.40
CA ARG A 67 -3.39 7.63 -0.81
C ARG A 67 -3.86 6.21 -1.15
N ASP A 68 -3.26 5.21 -0.54
CA ASP A 68 -3.48 3.79 -0.86
C ASP A 68 -3.87 2.97 0.38
N HIS A 69 -3.84 3.57 1.58
CA HIS A 69 -4.12 2.89 2.83
C HIS A 69 -5.17 3.63 3.67
N LEU A 70 -6.21 2.90 4.06
CA LEU A 70 -7.32 3.38 4.86
C LEU A 70 -7.46 2.55 6.13
N LEU A 71 -7.50 3.21 7.28
CA LEU A 71 -7.82 2.57 8.55
C LEU A 71 -9.31 2.75 8.86
N VAL A 72 -10.02 1.65 9.07
CA VAL A 72 -11.46 1.61 9.33
C VAL A 72 -11.72 1.06 10.72
N TYR A 73 -12.63 1.68 11.45
CA TYR A 73 -13.10 1.21 12.74
C TYR A 73 -14.62 1.03 12.68
N THR A 74 -15.14 -0.15 13.02
CA THR A 74 -16.61 -0.36 13.08
C THR A 74 -17.15 -0.29 14.49
N LYS A 75 -16.31 -0.53 15.50
CA LYS A 75 -16.68 -0.44 16.90
C LYS A 75 -15.44 -0.29 17.78
N PRO A 76 -15.61 0.11 19.05
CA PRO A 76 -14.50 0.15 20.00
C PRO A 76 -13.79 -1.21 20.08
N GLY A 77 -12.47 -1.22 19.87
CA GLY A 77 -11.67 -2.44 19.92
C GLY A 77 -11.65 -3.26 18.62
N GLN A 78 -12.25 -2.79 17.52
CA GLN A 78 -12.20 -3.48 16.23
C GLN A 78 -11.84 -2.52 15.11
N ALA A 79 -10.72 -2.81 14.43
CA ALA A 79 -10.22 -2.02 13.32
C ALA A 79 -9.74 -2.91 12.16
N TRP A 80 -9.66 -2.31 10.97
CA TRP A 80 -9.14 -2.94 9.75
C TRP A 80 -8.28 -1.96 8.97
N LEU A 81 -7.11 -2.41 8.55
CA LEU A 81 -6.28 -1.74 7.57
C LEU A 81 -6.65 -2.26 6.18
N LEU A 82 -7.08 -1.34 5.32
CA LEU A 82 -7.50 -1.62 3.96
C LEU A 82 -6.47 -1.06 2.98
N ASP A 83 -6.13 -1.87 1.98
CA ASP A 83 -5.30 -1.43 0.85
C ASP A 83 -6.23 -1.07 -0.31
N VAL A 84 -6.24 0.20 -0.68
CA VAL A 84 -7.12 0.83 -1.67
C VAL A 84 -6.27 1.57 -2.71
N PRO A 85 -5.52 0.87 -3.56
CA PRO A 85 -4.59 1.50 -4.48
C PRO A 85 -5.29 2.46 -5.44
N GLY A 86 -4.65 3.60 -5.71
CA GLY A 86 -5.14 4.61 -6.64
C GLY A 86 -6.15 5.59 -6.04
N CYS A 87 -6.31 5.60 -4.71
CA CYS A 87 -7.26 6.45 -4.01
C CYS A 87 -6.70 7.85 -3.73
N THR A 88 -6.31 8.57 -4.78
CA THR A 88 -5.56 9.85 -4.67
C THR A 88 -6.27 10.94 -3.88
N ALA A 89 -7.61 10.91 -3.83
CA ALA A 89 -8.43 11.87 -3.10
C ALA A 89 -8.56 11.53 -1.60
N LEU A 90 -8.19 10.31 -1.18
CA LEU A 90 -8.40 9.80 0.18
C LEU A 90 -7.83 10.70 1.30
N PRO A 91 -6.60 11.25 1.21
CA PRO A 91 -6.06 12.13 2.24
C PRO A 91 -6.79 13.47 2.39
N PHE A 92 -7.59 13.85 1.39
CA PHE A 92 -8.32 15.12 1.33
C PHE A 92 -9.82 14.95 1.55
N ALA A 93 -10.28 13.70 1.69
CA ALA A 93 -11.69 13.39 1.87
C ALA A 93 -12.19 13.91 3.22
N SER A 94 -13.33 14.60 3.23
CA SER A 94 -14.01 15.01 4.46
C SER A 94 -14.98 13.94 4.98
N ALA A 95 -15.41 13.04 4.10
CA ALA A 95 -16.26 11.90 4.39
C ALA A 95 -15.93 10.77 3.41
N ILE A 96 -16.23 9.54 3.80
CA ILE A 96 -16.13 8.38 2.91
C ILE A 96 -17.43 7.57 2.96
N ALA A 97 -17.67 6.81 1.91
CA ALA A 97 -18.56 5.66 1.94
C ALA A 97 -17.78 4.40 1.56
N ILE A 98 -18.14 3.28 2.17
CA ILE A 98 -17.61 1.96 1.85
C ILE A 98 -18.78 1.14 1.34
N THR A 99 -18.67 0.59 0.13
CA THR A 99 -19.72 -0.32 -0.37
C THR A 99 -19.68 -1.61 0.42
N SER A 100 -20.83 -2.23 0.61
CA SER A 100 -20.97 -3.53 1.24
C SER A 100 -22.16 -4.26 0.65
N GLN A 101 -22.14 -5.59 0.75
CA GLN A 101 -23.30 -6.43 0.48
C GLN A 101 -23.66 -7.19 1.76
N LEU A 102 -24.90 -7.04 2.25
CA LEU A 102 -25.34 -7.65 3.51
C LEU A 102 -24.38 -7.33 4.68
N ASP A 103 -24.02 -6.07 4.82
CA ASP A 103 -23.06 -5.55 5.80
C ASP A 103 -21.67 -6.21 5.72
N GLN A 104 -21.32 -6.80 4.57
CA GLN A 104 -20.05 -7.46 4.35
C GLN A 104 -19.24 -6.74 3.28
N VAL A 105 -18.00 -6.40 3.64
CA VAL A 105 -17.01 -5.80 2.75
C VAL A 105 -16.05 -6.88 2.31
N THR A 106 -15.88 -7.06 1.01
CA THR A 106 -15.14 -8.17 0.39
C THR A 106 -14.05 -7.63 -0.54
N VAL A 107 -12.84 -8.21 -0.43
CA VAL A 107 -11.71 -7.89 -1.31
C VAL A 107 -12.10 -8.07 -2.78
N GLY A 108 -11.73 -7.09 -3.62
CA GLY A 108 -11.90 -7.10 -5.07
C GLY A 108 -13.31 -6.75 -5.54
N TYR A 109 -14.29 -6.71 -4.65
CA TYR A 109 -15.68 -6.38 -4.99
C TYR A 109 -16.07 -5.00 -4.47
N ASP A 110 -15.78 -4.76 -3.19
CA ASP A 110 -16.17 -3.53 -2.52
C ASP A 110 -15.17 -2.40 -2.72
N ARG A 111 -15.69 -1.18 -2.58
CA ARG A 111 -15.00 0.04 -2.94
C ARG A 111 -15.11 1.11 -1.87
N VAL A 112 -14.10 1.97 -1.81
CA VAL A 112 -14.11 3.22 -1.06
C VAL A 112 -14.47 4.36 -1.98
N ILE A 113 -15.40 5.21 -1.53
CA ILE A 113 -15.87 6.41 -2.23
C ILE A 113 -15.50 7.61 -1.36
N THR A 114 -14.68 8.51 -1.88
CA THR A 114 -14.18 9.70 -1.15
C THR A 114 -14.97 10.98 -1.43
N GLY A 115 -15.86 10.95 -2.41
CA GLY A 115 -16.68 12.09 -2.82
C GLY A 115 -17.61 11.75 -3.98
N ARG A 116 -18.61 12.60 -4.24
CA ARG A 116 -19.61 12.38 -5.31
C ARG A 116 -19.03 12.35 -6.73
N ARG A 117 -17.89 13.02 -6.95
CA ARG A 117 -17.23 13.14 -8.25
C ARG A 117 -15.95 12.30 -8.36
N ASP A 118 -15.56 11.63 -7.28
CA ASP A 118 -14.35 10.83 -7.24
C ASP A 118 -14.62 9.42 -7.77
N PHE A 119 -13.63 8.85 -8.46
CA PHE A 119 -13.72 7.46 -8.88
C PHE A 119 -13.59 6.53 -7.67
N PRO A 120 -14.51 5.57 -7.50
CA PRO A 120 -14.42 4.61 -6.40
C PRO A 120 -13.19 3.72 -6.50
N CYS A 121 -12.49 3.53 -5.39
CA CYS A 121 -11.27 2.75 -5.30
C CYS A 121 -11.56 1.33 -4.84
N ILE A 122 -11.05 0.31 -5.54
CA ILE A 122 -11.27 -1.09 -5.17
C ILE A 122 -10.43 -1.45 -3.92
N ILE A 123 -11.05 -2.16 -2.98
CA ILE A 123 -10.35 -2.72 -1.83
C ILE A 123 -9.61 -3.98 -2.28
N THR A 124 -8.29 -3.99 -2.18
CA THR A 124 -7.44 -5.09 -2.65
C THR A 124 -6.89 -5.97 -1.53
N ARG A 125 -6.89 -5.47 -0.30
CA ARG A 125 -6.48 -6.24 0.88
C ARG A 125 -7.21 -5.73 2.12
N ILE A 126 -7.49 -6.64 3.04
CA ILE A 126 -8.10 -6.36 4.35
C ILE A 126 -7.23 -7.03 5.40
N ARG A 127 -6.77 -6.27 6.39
CA ARG A 127 -5.97 -6.79 7.51
C ARG A 127 -6.63 -6.39 8.83
N PRO A 128 -6.97 -7.33 9.73
CA PRO A 128 -7.56 -7.02 11.02
C PRO A 128 -6.53 -6.38 11.96
N LEU A 129 -6.97 -5.44 12.77
CA LEU A 129 -6.16 -4.73 13.76
C LEU A 129 -6.83 -4.76 15.13
N ASP A 130 -6.02 -4.92 16.18
CA ASP A 130 -6.42 -4.67 17.57
C ASP A 130 -5.98 -3.25 17.95
N PRO A 131 -6.88 -2.27 17.99
CA PRO A 131 -6.51 -0.87 18.24
C PRO A 131 -5.96 -0.64 19.66
N ARG A 132 -6.13 -1.59 20.59
CA ARG A 132 -5.54 -1.50 21.93
C ARG A 132 -4.02 -1.68 21.91
N ARG A 133 -3.48 -2.24 20.83
CA ARG A 133 -2.04 -2.50 20.65
C ARG A 133 -1.36 -1.43 19.82
N LEU A 134 -2.11 -0.43 19.35
CA LEU A 134 -1.58 0.61 18.48
C LEU A 134 -1.09 1.82 19.30
N PRO A 135 0.20 2.18 19.21
CA PRO A 135 0.68 3.43 19.77
C PRO A 135 0.03 4.59 19.03
N ALA A 136 -0.80 5.38 19.73
CA ALA A 136 -1.51 6.56 19.20
C ALA A 136 -2.70 6.32 18.24
N ALA A 137 -3.34 5.16 18.24
CA ALA A 137 -4.67 5.02 17.65
C ALA A 137 -5.73 5.59 18.61
N GLN A 138 -5.95 6.90 18.56
CA GLN A 138 -7.16 7.48 19.11
C GLN A 138 -8.16 7.62 17.96
N PRO A 139 -9.05 6.64 17.75
CA PRO A 139 -10.18 6.85 16.88
C PRO A 139 -10.98 8.04 17.43
N ARG A 140 -10.86 9.17 16.74
CA ARG A 140 -11.73 10.31 17.01
C ARG A 140 -13.08 9.93 16.42
N PRO A 141 -14.17 9.94 17.20
CA PRO A 141 -15.50 9.93 16.62
C PRO A 141 -15.54 11.12 15.66
N GLN A 142 -15.58 10.86 14.35
CA GLN A 142 -15.93 11.91 13.42
C GLN A 142 -17.41 12.14 13.67
N ALA A 143 -17.73 13.14 14.48
CA ALA A 143 -19.11 13.55 14.71
C ALA A 143 -19.75 13.69 13.33
N SER A 144 -20.79 12.89 13.10
CA SER A 144 -21.62 12.91 11.92
C SER A 144 -21.92 14.37 11.53
N MET A 145 -21.20 14.90 10.54
CA MET A 145 -21.71 16.02 9.76
C MET A 145 -22.69 15.42 8.77
N ALA A 146 -23.86 15.06 9.28
CA ALA A 146 -25.07 15.03 8.47
C ALA A 146 -25.30 16.44 7.89
N SER A 147 -25.69 16.47 6.62
CA SER A 147 -25.95 17.60 5.72
C SER A 147 -26.53 18.89 6.33
N PRO A 148 -26.30 20.07 5.72
CA PRO A 148 -27.38 21.01 5.50
C PRO A 148 -28.11 20.62 4.20
N GLU A 149 -29.42 20.43 4.30
CA GLU A 149 -30.35 20.41 3.17
C GLU A 149 -30.21 21.66 2.30
N SER A 150 -30.42 21.51 1.00
CA SER A 150 -30.89 22.57 0.08
C SER A 150 -31.60 21.92 -1.10
#